data_AF-A0A383D8H0-F1
#
_entry.id   AF-A0A383D8H0-F1
#
_cell.length_a   1.000
_cell.length_b   1.000
_cell.length_c   1.000
_cell.angle_alpha   90.00
_cell.angle_beta   90.00
_cell.angle_gamma   90.00
#
_symmetry.space_group_name_H-M   'P 1'
#
loop_
_entity.id
_entity.type
_entity.pdbx_description
1 polymer ?
#
loop_
_entity_poly.entity_id
_entity_poly.type
_entity_poly.pdbx_seq_one_letter_code
_entity_poly.pdbx_strand_id
1 'polypeptide(L)'
;MNSIAHGLVLILVLNWNVHGREWLVGSSTEIKSVLSDLKPGDVVVMKSGRWHDQKIRFTANGTAQKPILLKAQKAGQTRLTGKSRLHIYGTYLVVDGLLFTEG
;
A
#
# COMPACT_ATOMS: atom_id res chain seq x y z
N MET A 1 36.95 -37.07 32.98
CA MET A 1 37.35 -35.65 33.14
C MET A 1 37.17 -35.00 31.77
N ASN A 2 35.93 -34.61 31.42
CA ASN A 2 35.34 -33.27 31.61
C ASN A 2 36.19 -32.21 30.88
N SER A 3 35.73 -31.34 30.01
CA SER A 3 34.45 -31.07 29.34
C SER A 3 34.84 -30.06 28.26
N ILE A 4 34.62 -30.35 26.97
CA ILE A 4 34.68 -29.29 25.96
C ILE A 4 33.31 -28.62 25.98
N ALA A 5 33.19 -27.55 26.77
CA ALA A 5 32.01 -26.71 26.80
C ALA A 5 31.86 -26.06 25.42
N HIS A 6 30.99 -26.61 24.58
CA HIS A 6 30.60 -26.00 23.32
C HIS A 6 30.03 -24.62 23.60
N GLY A 7 30.69 -23.60 23.04
CA GLY A 7 30.28 -22.21 23.13
C GLY A 7 28.83 -22.06 22.70
N LEU A 8 28.04 -21.44 23.57
CA LEU A 8 26.64 -21.12 23.33
C LEU A 8 26.56 -20.05 22.23
N VAL A 9 26.49 -20.48 20.97
CA VAL A 9 26.21 -19.60 19.83
C VAL A 9 24.70 -19.34 19.81
N LEU A 10 24.27 -18.26 20.45
CA LEU A 10 22.89 -17.77 20.41
C LEU A 10 22.66 -17.03 19.09
N ILE A 11 22.28 -17.76 18.03
CA ILE A 11 21.79 -17.14 16.78
C ILE A 11 20.37 -16.60 17.06
N LEU A 12 20.29 -15.32 17.39
CA LEU A 12 19.05 -14.55 17.46
C LEU A 12 18.59 -14.23 16.03
N VAL A 13 17.81 -15.12 15.40
CA VAL A 13 17.11 -14.78 14.15
C VAL A 13 15.91 -13.90 14.51
N LEU A 14 16.14 -12.59 14.61
CA LEU A 14 15.08 -11.59 14.70
C LEU A 14 14.38 -11.52 13.34
N ASN A 15 13.34 -12.34 13.16
CA ASN A 15 12.38 -12.19 12.06
C ASN A 15 11.54 -10.93 12.33
N TRP A 16 12.09 -9.75 12.08
CA TRP A 16 11.30 -8.53 12.01
C TRP A 16 10.40 -8.62 10.78
N ASN A 17 9.17 -9.07 10.99
CA ASN A 17 8.09 -8.88 10.04
C ASN A 17 7.78 -7.38 9.97
N VAL A 18 8.57 -6.65 9.17
CA VAL A 18 8.25 -5.29 8.76
C VAL A 18 6.97 -5.39 7.93
N HIS A 19 5.86 -5.04 8.57
CA HIS A 19 4.60 -4.79 7.89
C HIS A 19 4.78 -3.53 7.02
N GLY A 20 4.13 -3.49 5.86
CA GLY A 20 4.20 -2.32 5.00
C GLY A 20 3.62 -1.09 5.69
N ARG A 21 4.14 0.08 5.32
CA ARG A 21 3.67 1.36 5.84
C ARG A 21 2.29 1.70 5.27
N GLU A 22 1.45 2.31 6.08
CA GLU A 22 0.22 2.95 5.61
C GLU A 22 0.45 4.43 5.26
N TRP A 23 -0.04 4.84 4.09
CA TRP A 23 0.06 6.18 3.55
C TRP A 23 -1.35 6.77 3.40
N LEU A 24 -1.79 7.59 4.36
CA LEU A 24 -3.10 8.24 4.29
C LEU A 24 -3.06 9.44 3.34
N VAL A 25 -3.89 9.41 2.29
CA VAL A 25 -3.91 10.42 1.22
C VAL A 25 -5.31 10.98 1.00
N GLY A 26 -5.40 12.28 0.72
CA GLY A 26 -6.64 13.02 0.49
C GLY A 26 -6.87 13.48 -0.95
N SER A 27 -5.92 13.28 -1.86
CA SER A 27 -6.03 13.73 -3.25
C SER A 27 -5.17 12.93 -4.23
N SER A 28 -5.42 13.08 -5.54
CA SER A 28 -4.54 12.48 -6.55
C SER A 28 -3.11 13.03 -6.48
N THR A 29 -2.94 14.27 -6.04
CA THR A 29 -1.62 14.90 -5.85
C THR A 29 -0.85 14.26 -4.70
N GLU A 30 -1.52 13.96 -3.59
CA GLU A 30 -0.92 13.26 -2.46
C GLU A 30 -0.59 11.80 -2.80
N ILE A 31 -1.42 11.12 -3.60
CA ILE A 31 -1.06 9.80 -4.15
C ILE A 31 0.26 9.93 -4.93
N LYS A 32 0.35 10.90 -5.84
CA LYS A 32 1.56 11.11 -6.65
C LYS A 32 2.80 11.36 -5.79
N SER A 33 2.69 12.10 -4.69
CA SER A 33 3.83 12.40 -3.84
C SER A 33 4.37 11.20 -3.06
N VAL A 34 3.56 10.18 -2.80
CA VAL A 34 4.02 8.98 -2.06
C VAL A 34 4.58 7.89 -2.97
N LEU A 35 4.31 7.94 -4.29
CA LEU A 35 4.65 6.84 -5.22
C LEU A 35 6.14 6.45 -5.23
N SER A 36 7.05 7.43 -5.10
CA SER A 36 8.50 7.17 -5.10
C SER A 36 8.99 6.39 -3.89
N ASP A 37 8.21 6.43 -2.80
CA ASP A 37 8.63 5.93 -1.50
C ASP A 37 7.95 4.59 -1.15
N LEU A 38 6.99 4.16 -1.99
CA LEU A 38 6.26 2.91 -1.79
C LEU A 38 7.19 1.71 -1.90
N LYS A 39 7.04 0.79 -0.95
CA LYS A 39 7.75 -0.50 -0.91
C LYS A 39 6.75 -1.65 -1.01
N PRO A 40 7.17 -2.84 -1.52
CA PRO A 40 6.34 -4.03 -1.51
C PRO A 40 5.73 -4.30 -0.12
N GLY A 41 4.41 -4.40 -0.05
CA GLY A 41 3.63 -4.57 1.18
C GLY A 41 2.98 -3.29 1.71
N ASP A 42 3.35 -2.11 1.20
CA ASP A 42 2.75 -0.84 1.61
C ASP A 42 1.29 -0.70 1.19
N VAL A 43 0.57 0.16 1.91
CA VAL A 43 -0.84 0.44 1.70
C VAL A 43 -1.06 1.94 1.54
N VAL A 44 -1.60 2.36 0.41
CA VAL A 44 -2.09 3.73 0.19
C VAL A 44 -3.56 3.77 0.55
N VAL A 45 -3.89 4.48 1.62
CA VAL A 45 -5.25 4.60 2.16
C VAL A 45 -5.87 5.91 1.71
N MET A 46 -6.87 5.83 0.84
CA MET A 46 -7.62 6.99 0.35
C MET A 46 -8.66 7.42 1.38
N LYS A 47 -8.55 8.66 1.90
CA LYS A 47 -9.54 9.24 2.82
C LYS A 47 -10.96 9.08 2.27
N SER A 48 -11.90 8.74 3.15
CA SER A 48 -13.32 8.73 2.83
C SER A 48 -13.78 10.12 2.40
N GLY A 49 -14.68 10.19 1.42
CA GLY A 49 -15.19 11.44 0.88
C GLY A 49 -15.41 11.38 -0.63
N ARG A 50 -15.82 12.53 -1.19
CA ARG A 50 -16.00 12.72 -2.63
C ARG A 50 -14.67 13.12 -3.26
N TRP A 51 -14.21 12.30 -4.20
CA TRP A 51 -13.07 12.53 -5.06
C TRP A 51 -13.63 12.94 -6.43
N HIS A 52 -13.81 14.24 -6.66
CA HIS A 52 -14.43 14.77 -7.89
C HIS A 52 -13.38 15.13 -8.93
N ASP A 53 -13.59 14.70 -10.18
CA ASP A 53 -12.72 14.92 -11.34
C ASP A 53 -11.23 14.56 -11.10
N GLN A 54 -10.98 13.57 -10.24
CA GLN A 54 -9.63 13.16 -9.86
C GLN A 54 -9.02 12.23 -10.91
N LYS A 55 -7.84 12.59 -11.42
CA LYS A 55 -7.06 11.77 -12.36
C LYS A 55 -5.97 11.05 -11.59
N ILE A 56 -6.25 9.83 -11.16
CA ILE A 56 -5.34 9.04 -10.32
C ILE A 56 -4.47 8.17 -11.22
N ARG A 57 -3.15 8.30 -11.06
CA ARG A 57 -2.16 7.39 -11.63
C ARG A 57 -1.49 6.67 -10.48
N PHE A 58 -1.75 5.37 -10.37
CA PHE A 58 -1.14 4.51 -9.38
C PHE A 58 -0.07 3.66 -10.06
N THR A 59 1.20 4.01 -9.84
CA THR A 59 2.35 3.37 -10.48
C THR A 59 3.31 2.88 -9.40
N ALA A 60 3.42 1.56 -9.26
CA ALA A 60 4.27 0.92 -8.25
C ALA A 60 4.54 -0.54 -8.65
N ASN A 61 5.51 -1.18 -8.01
CA ASN A 61 5.82 -2.59 -8.24
C ASN A 61 5.91 -3.32 -6.89
N GLY A 62 4.89 -4.12 -6.57
CA GLY A 62 4.91 -5.03 -5.44
C GLY A 62 5.59 -6.36 -5.79
N THR A 63 5.41 -7.35 -4.93
CA THR A 63 5.78 -8.74 -5.21
C THR A 63 4.60 -9.67 -4.95
N ALA A 64 4.67 -10.91 -5.45
CA ALA A 64 3.63 -11.92 -5.20
C ALA A 64 3.35 -12.12 -3.71
N GLN A 65 4.38 -12.06 -2.87
CA GLN A 65 4.28 -12.21 -1.42
C GLN A 65 3.85 -10.93 -0.70
N LYS A 66 4.16 -9.76 -1.29
CA LYS A 66 3.94 -8.44 -0.70
C LYS A 66 3.41 -7.46 -1.76
N PRO A 67 2.13 -7.57 -2.14
CA PRO A 67 1.53 -6.62 -3.08
C PRO A 67 1.47 -5.23 -2.44
N ILE A 68 1.31 -4.20 -3.28
CA ILE A 68 1.06 -2.83 -2.81
C ILE A 68 -0.43 -2.53 -3.01
N LEU A 69 -1.08 -2.05 -1.96
CA LEU A 69 -2.53 -1.83 -1.95
C LEU A 69 -2.83 -0.34 -2.14
N LEU A 70 -3.84 -0.03 -2.94
CA LEU A 70 -4.54 1.25 -2.95
C LEU A 70 -5.98 0.98 -2.51
N LYS A 71 -6.35 1.40 -1.29
CA LYS A 71 -7.65 1.08 -0.71
C LYS A 71 -8.41 2.29 -0.22
N ALA A 72 -9.74 2.18 -0.17
CA ALA A 72 -10.56 3.12 0.59
C ALA A 72 -10.27 3.00 2.09
N GLN A 73 -10.28 4.13 2.80
CA GLN A 73 -10.24 4.16 4.27
C GLN A 73 -11.44 3.42 4.88
N LYS A 74 -12.62 3.60 4.27
CA LYS A 74 -13.85 2.86 4.58
C LYS A 74 -14.48 2.43 3.26
N ALA A 75 -14.74 1.13 3.11
CA ALA A 75 -15.29 0.56 1.89
C ALA A 75 -16.57 1.30 1.45
N GLY A 76 -16.65 1.67 0.18
CA GLY A 76 -17.80 2.39 -0.40
C GLY A 76 -17.89 3.89 -0.04
N GLN A 77 -17.05 4.39 0.87
CA GLN A 77 -17.08 5.80 1.29
C GLN A 77 -16.06 6.68 0.54
N THR A 78 -15.16 6.10 -0.24
CA THR A 78 -14.28 6.83 -1.16
C THR A 78 -14.94 6.85 -2.53
N ARG A 79 -15.68 7.94 -2.82
CA ARG A 79 -16.52 8.07 -4.02
C ARG A 79 -15.81 8.87 -5.10
N LEU A 80 -15.41 8.19 -6.17
CA LEU A 80 -14.84 8.78 -7.38
C LEU A 80 -15.98 9.21 -8.30
N THR A 81 -16.08 10.52 -8.56
CA THR A 81 -17.22 11.15 -9.26
C THR A 81 -16.79 12.04 -10.42
N GLY A 82 -17.73 12.33 -11.33
CA GLY A 82 -17.47 13.09 -12.54
C GLY A 82 -16.47 12.38 -13.45
N LYS A 83 -15.53 13.13 -14.03
CA LYS A 83 -14.49 12.63 -14.93
C LYS A 83 -13.32 11.94 -14.20
N SER A 84 -13.59 11.40 -13.01
CA SER A 84 -12.60 10.69 -12.22
C SER A 84 -12.19 9.38 -12.87
N ARG A 85 -10.90 9.06 -12.82
CA ARG A 85 -10.34 7.86 -13.44
C ARG A 85 -9.11 7.39 -12.69
N LEU A 86 -8.94 6.08 -12.65
CA LEU A 86 -7.79 5.40 -12.07
C LEU A 86 -7.05 4.63 -13.16
N HIS A 87 -5.78 4.95 -13.35
CA HIS A 87 -4.87 4.13 -14.16
C HIS A 87 -3.87 3.43 -13.27
N ILE A 88 -3.70 2.13 -13.47
CA ILE A 88 -2.84 1.26 -12.69
C ILE A 88 -1.68 0.82 -13.59
N TYR A 89 -0.44 0.98 -13.13
CA TYR A 89 0.77 0.60 -13.86
C TYR A 89 1.77 -0.11 -12.96
N GLY A 90 2.34 -1.21 -13.45
CA GLY A 90 3.34 -2.01 -12.72
C GLY A 90 2.81 -3.40 -12.37
N THR A 91 3.35 -4.01 -11.32
CA THR A 91 3.08 -5.41 -10.97
C THR A 91 2.64 -5.59 -9.52
N TYR A 92 1.82 -6.62 -9.26
CA TYR A 92 1.33 -6.99 -7.92
C TYR A 92 0.69 -5.82 -7.17
N LEU A 93 -0.22 -5.12 -7.85
CA LEU A 93 -1.00 -4.02 -7.29
C LEU A 93 -2.43 -4.48 -7.03
N VAL A 94 -2.97 -4.08 -5.90
CA VAL A 94 -4.35 -4.39 -5.50
C VAL A 94 -5.11 -3.10 -5.26
N VAL A 95 -6.30 -2.99 -5.82
CA VAL A 95 -7.21 -1.87 -5.58
C VAL A 95 -8.45 -2.39 -4.89
N ASP A 96 -8.84 -1.75 -3.78
CA ASP A 96 -9.93 -2.25 -2.91
C ASP A 96 -10.85 -1.14 -2.38
N GLY A 97 -12.14 -1.43 -2.32
CA GLY A 97 -13.14 -0.61 -1.63
C GLY A 97 -13.49 0.75 -2.24
N LEU A 98 -13.01 1.07 -3.45
CA LEU A 98 -13.33 2.32 -4.15
C LEU A 98 -14.72 2.24 -4.81
N LEU A 99 -15.50 3.33 -4.74
CA LEU A 99 -16.80 3.44 -5.41
C LEU A 99 -16.72 4.47 -6.54
N PHE A 100 -16.79 4.01 -7.79
CA PHE A 100 -16.98 4.88 -8.95
C PHE A 100 -18.48 5.11 -9.15
N THR A 101 -18.91 6.37 -9.17
CA THR A 101 -20.33 6.76 -9.28
C THR A 101 -20.45 8.15 -9.86
N GLU A 102 -21.61 8.52 -10.41
CA GLU A 102 -21.85 9.87 -10.99
C GLU A 102 -20.80 10.25 -12.06
N GLY A 103 -20.39 9.31 -12.92
CA GLY A 103 -19.31 9.46 -13.91
C GLY A 103 -19.75 9.26 -15.34
#